data_AF-A0A178LPD2-F1
#
_entry.id   AF-A0A178LPD2-F1
#
_cell.length_a   1.000
_cell.length_b   1.000
_cell.length_c   1.000
_cell.angle_alpha   90.00
_cell.angle_beta   90.00
_cell.angle_gamma   90.00
#
_symmetry.space_group_name_H-M   'P 1'
#
loop_
_entity.id
_entity.type
_entity.pdbx_description
1 polymer ?
#
loop_
_entity_poly.entity_id
_entity_poly.type
_entity_poly.pdbx_seq_one_letter_code
_entity_poly.pdbx_strand_id
1 'polypeptide(L)'
;MSVKVDLDTLADTLGDFSYAYLVTVGDDCRAHTVAIQPVLTGDVFRIGSVGNSTRRNAAAHPDVTLVWPPRETGGYTLIIDGHAAPAEDGLHVTPTGAVLHRPAQPGTPTASGCGDDCVPLGD
;
A
#
# COMPACT_ATOMS: atom_id res chain seq x y z
N MET A 1 -13.76 -6.64 -5.49
CA MET A 1 -14.74 -6.03 -4.55
C MET A 1 -13.96 -4.96 -3.81
N SER A 2 -14.18 -3.67 -4.10
CA SER A 2 -13.48 -2.57 -3.44
C SER A 2 -14.31 -2.22 -2.21
N VAL A 3 -13.81 -2.61 -1.04
CA VAL A 3 -14.33 -2.12 0.24
C VAL A 3 -13.77 -0.71 0.39
N LYS A 4 -14.65 0.26 0.71
CA LYS A 4 -14.22 1.63 0.92
C LYS A 4 -13.28 1.67 2.11
N VAL A 5 -12.08 2.20 1.91
CA VAL A 5 -11.08 2.28 2.98
C VAL A 5 -11.60 3.19 4.09
N ASP A 6 -11.63 2.68 5.31
CA ASP A 6 -11.85 3.51 6.49
C ASP A 6 -10.56 4.27 6.77
N LEU A 7 -10.59 5.58 6.52
CA LEU A 7 -9.42 6.44 6.60
C LEU A 7 -8.99 6.73 8.04
N ASP A 8 -9.92 6.71 9.00
CA ASP A 8 -9.59 6.93 10.41
C ASP A 8 -8.86 5.68 10.96
N THR A 9 -9.42 4.50 10.70
CA THR A 9 -8.74 3.22 11.01
C THR A 9 -7.41 3.09 10.29
N LEU A 10 -7.31 3.56 9.05
CA LEU A 10 -6.05 3.55 8.29
C LEU A 10 -4.99 4.46 8.93
N ALA A 11 -5.36 5.68 9.33
CA ALA A 11 -4.44 6.63 9.94
C ALA A 11 -3.84 6.09 11.25
N ASP A 12 -4.69 5.50 12.10
CA ASP A 12 -4.25 4.86 13.34
C ASP A 12 -3.33 3.65 13.05
N THR A 13 -3.71 2.79 12.10
CA THR A 13 -2.93 1.61 11.71
C THR A 13 -1.55 2.00 11.18
N LEU A 14 -1.41 3.09 10.43
CA LEU A 14 -0.13 3.56 9.89
C LEU A 14 0.88 3.91 10.99
N GLY A 15 0.44 4.27 12.20
CA GLY A 15 1.30 4.52 13.36
C GLY A 15 2.16 3.32 13.75
N ASP A 16 1.72 2.11 13.40
CA ASP A 16 2.42 0.86 13.66
C ASP A 16 3.44 0.49 12.57
N PHE A 17 3.66 1.33 11.56
CA PHE A 17 4.59 1.07 10.45
C PHE A 17 5.63 2.18 10.29
N SER A 18 6.76 1.86 9.63
CA SER A 18 7.91 2.77 9.55
C SER A 18 8.15 3.38 8.17
N TYR A 19 8.21 2.54 7.13
CA TYR A 19 8.39 2.94 5.74
C TYR A 19 7.57 2.02 4.84
N ALA A 20 7.34 2.44 3.60
CA ALA A 20 6.66 1.63 2.60
C ALA A 20 7.56 1.33 1.42
N TYR A 21 7.22 0.30 0.68
CA TYR A 21 7.67 0.11 -0.69
C TYR A 21 6.55 0.56 -1.63
N LEU A 22 6.88 1.39 -2.62
CA LEU A 22 6.01 1.69 -3.76
C LEU A 22 6.35 0.73 -4.88
N VAL A 23 5.35 -0.03 -5.32
CA VAL A 23 5.41 -0.92 -6.48
C VAL A 23 4.68 -0.24 -7.63
N THR A 24 5.39 -0.03 -8.73
CA THR A 24 4.87 0.48 -10.00
C THR A 24 5.14 -0.53 -11.10
N VAL A 25 4.42 -0.48 -12.22
CA VAL A 25 4.64 -1.38 -13.36
C VAL A 25 5.01 -0.58 -14.61
N GLY A 26 6.03 -1.04 -15.34
CA GLY A 26 6.44 -0.44 -16.61
C GLY A 26 5.67 -1.02 -17.82
N ASP A 27 5.86 -0.41 -18.99
CA ASP A 27 5.25 -0.87 -20.26
C ASP A 27 5.67 -2.29 -20.67
N ASP A 28 6.77 -2.80 -20.13
CA ASP A 28 7.24 -4.17 -20.31
C ASP A 28 6.62 -5.17 -19.32
N CYS A 29 5.58 -4.75 -18.59
CA CYS A 29 4.89 -5.50 -17.55
C CYS A 29 5.81 -5.94 -16.39
N ARG A 30 6.93 -5.24 -16.16
CA ARG A 30 7.82 -5.53 -15.03
C ARG A 30 7.55 -4.60 -13.86
N ALA A 31 7.49 -5.19 -12.67
CA ALA A 31 7.40 -4.45 -11.43
C ALA A 31 8.71 -3.70 -11.14
N HIS A 32 8.57 -2.46 -10.69
CA HIS A 32 9.64 -1.62 -10.18
C HIS A 32 9.29 -1.20 -8.76
N THR A 33 10.15 -1.55 -7.82
CA THR A 33 9.92 -1.38 -6.38
C THR A 33 10.95 -0.44 -5.78
N VAL A 34 10.50 0.55 -5.02
CA VAL A 34 11.37 1.52 -4.33
C VAL A 34 10.89 1.75 -2.91
N ALA A 35 11.82 1.93 -1.96
CA ALA A 35 11.47 2.32 -0.59
C ALA A 35 11.14 3.83 -0.53
N ILE A 36 10.10 4.17 0.23
CA ILE A 36 9.56 5.53 0.37
C ILE A 36 9.06 5.77 1.80
N GLN A 37 8.83 7.04 2.14
CA GLN A 37 8.19 7.47 3.38
C GLN A 37 6.92 8.28 3.03
N PRO A 38 5.82 7.60 2.69
CA PRO A 38 4.57 8.28 2.36
C PRO A 38 3.96 8.93 3.61
N VAL A 39 3.35 10.09 3.44
CA VAL A 39 2.59 10.78 4.49
C VAL A 39 1.13 10.86 4.07
N LEU A 40 0.22 10.27 4.86
CA LEU A 40 -1.22 10.44 4.63
C LEU A 40 -1.63 11.86 5.03
N THR A 41 -2.20 12.61 4.08
CA THR A 41 -2.72 13.97 4.31
C THR A 41 -4.16 14.02 3.77
N GLY A 42 -5.14 14.05 4.68
CA GLY A 42 -6.54 13.81 4.29
C GLY A 42 -6.72 12.39 3.79
N ASP A 43 -7.17 12.23 2.56
CA ASP A 43 -7.42 10.95 1.88
C ASP A 43 -6.33 10.58 0.86
N VAL A 44 -5.20 11.29 0.84
CA VAL A 44 -4.14 11.10 -0.16
C VAL A 44 -2.79 10.85 0.52
N PHE A 45 -2.07 9.83 0.06
CA PHE A 45 -0.66 9.66 0.39
C PHE A 45 0.21 10.59 -0.44
N ARG A 46 0.97 11.44 0.23
CA ARG A 46 2.01 12.27 -0.37
C ARG A 46 3.34 11.56 -0.29
N ILE A 47 3.98 11.39 -1.44
CA ILE A 47 5.30 10.79 -1.58
C ILE A 47 6.20 11.88 -2.16
N GLY A 48 7.34 12.13 -1.50
CA GLY A 48 8.32 13.08 -1.99
C GLY A 48 8.96 12.67 -3.32
N SER A 49 10.04 13.36 -3.72
CA SER A 49 10.72 13.11 -5.00
C SER A 49 11.05 11.63 -5.21
N VAL A 50 10.58 11.08 -6.34
CA VAL A 50 10.85 9.70 -6.78
C VAL A 50 11.75 9.68 -8.02
N GLY A 51 12.34 8.53 -8.32
CA GLY A 51 13.16 8.36 -9.52
C GLY A 51 12.34 8.45 -10.82
N ASN A 52 13.04 8.74 -11.92
CA ASN A 52 12.42 8.89 -13.26
C ASN A 52 11.62 7.66 -13.69
N SER A 53 12.08 6.44 -13.35
CA SER A 53 11.35 5.21 -13.67
C SER A 53 10.02 5.14 -12.94
N THR A 54 10.00 5.36 -11.62
CA THR A 54 8.77 5.42 -10.82
C THR A 54 7.81 6.47 -11.36
N ARG A 55 8.29 7.69 -11.64
CA ARG A 55 7.46 8.79 -12.16
C ARG A 55 6.87 8.45 -13.53
N ARG A 56 7.66 7.87 -14.44
CA ARG A 56 7.20 7.45 -15.77
C ARG A 56 6.16 6.35 -15.65
N ASN A 57 6.42 5.33 -14.85
CA ASN A 57 5.51 4.21 -14.65
C ASN A 57 4.18 4.70 -14.07
N ALA A 58 4.20 5.49 -12.99
CA ALA A 58 2.97 6.02 -12.38
C ALA A 58 2.17 6.94 -13.31
N ALA A 59 2.81 7.63 -14.24
CA ALA A 59 2.12 8.47 -15.22
C ALA A 59 1.46 7.65 -16.35
N ALA A 60 2.05 6.51 -16.73
CA ALA A 60 1.53 5.64 -17.78
C ALA A 60 0.53 4.60 -17.25
N HIS A 61 0.82 4.04 -16.07
CA HIS A 61 0.07 3.01 -15.37
C HIS A 61 -0.17 3.49 -13.93
N PRO A 62 -1.30 4.18 -13.68
CA PRO A 62 -1.55 4.83 -12.40
C PRO A 62 -1.87 3.84 -11.28
N ASP A 63 -2.23 2.60 -11.58
CA ASP A 63 -2.51 1.58 -10.57
C ASP A 63 -1.21 1.14 -9.89
N VAL A 64 -1.10 1.41 -8.59
CA VAL A 64 0.09 1.15 -7.78
C VAL A 64 -0.26 0.44 -6.49
N THR A 65 0.74 -0.22 -5.91
CA THR A 65 0.63 -0.83 -4.58
C THR A 65 1.68 -0.23 -3.65
N LEU A 66 1.25 0.14 -2.45
CA LEU A 66 2.09 0.51 -1.32
C LEU A 66 2.15 -0.67 -0.34
N VAL A 67 3.36 -1.03 0.10
CA VAL A 67 3.58 -2.17 0.99
C VAL A 67 4.40 -1.73 2.19
N TRP A 68 3.82 -1.71 3.38
CA TRP A 68 4.55 -1.53 4.63
C TRP A 68 4.89 -2.90 5.23
N PRO A 69 6.18 -3.27 5.32
CA PRO A 69 6.58 -4.53 5.91
C PRO A 69 6.30 -4.53 7.42
N PRO A 70 6.11 -5.72 8.03
CA PRO A 70 5.90 -5.84 9.46
C PRO A 70 7.15 -5.38 10.23
N ARG A 71 6.97 -4.81 11.42
CA ARG A 71 8.08 -4.43 12.31
C ARG A 71 8.81 -5.64 12.91
N GLU A 72 8.09 -6.74 13.06
CA GLU A 72 8.56 -7.97 13.68
C GLU A 72 8.20 -9.19 12.84
N THR A 73 9.00 -10.24 12.94
CA THR A 73 8.75 -11.50 12.25
C THR A 73 7.37 -12.06 12.60
N GLY A 74 6.55 -12.35 11.59
CA GLY A 74 5.20 -12.88 11.77
C GLY A 74 4.11 -11.83 12.02
N GLY A 75 4.46 -10.54 12.05
CA GLY A 75 3.51 -9.44 12.09
C GLY A 75 2.76 -9.25 10.76
N TYR A 76 1.76 -8.38 10.77
CA TYR A 76 1.01 -8.00 9.57
C TYR A 76 1.82 -7.07 8.67
N THR A 77 1.71 -7.30 7.37
CA THR A 77 2.08 -6.37 6.30
C THR A 77 0.84 -5.55 5.96
N LEU A 78 0.96 -4.23 5.96
CA LEU A 78 -0.09 -3.37 5.41
C LEU A 78 0.13 -3.23 3.91
N ILE A 79 -0.89 -3.59 3.13
CA ILE A 79 -0.90 -3.48 1.67
C ILE A 79 -2.03 -2.53 1.30
N ILE A 80 -1.69 -1.50 0.52
CA ILE A 80 -2.66 -0.53 0.02
C ILE A 80 -2.53 -0.45 -1.49
N ASP A 81 -3.64 -0.68 -2.19
CA ASP A 81 -3.73 -0.40 -3.61
C ASP A 81 -4.28 1.01 -3.81
N GLY A 82 -3.79 1.71 -4.83
CA GLY A 82 -4.22 3.07 -5.09
C GLY A 82 -3.93 3.55 -6.50
N HIS A 83 -4.46 4.72 -6.83
CA HIS A 83 -4.16 5.42 -8.07
C HIS A 83 -3.12 6.51 -7.80
N ALA A 84 -1.99 6.43 -8.50
CA ALA A 84 -0.94 7.42 -8.46
C ALA A 84 -1.18 8.55 -9.47
N ALA A 85 -0.87 9.77 -9.06
CA ALA A 85 -0.84 10.95 -9.91
C ALA A 85 0.49 11.71 -9.68
N PRO A 86 1.21 12.08 -10.75
CA PRO A 86 2.37 12.94 -10.63
C PRO A 86 2.03 14.32 -10.03
N ALA A 87 2.81 14.75 -9.05
CA ALA A 87 2.72 16.07 -8.42
C ALA A 87 4.01 16.88 -8.67
N GLU A 88 4.00 18.18 -8.38
CA GLU A 88 5.17 19.04 -8.54
C GLU A 88 6.37 18.56 -7.70
N ASP A 89 6.09 18.12 -6.47
CA ASP A 89 7.07 17.71 -5.45
C ASP A 89 7.27 16.18 -5.36
N GLY A 90 6.56 15.39 -6.17
CA GLY A 90 6.68 13.93 -6.15
C GLY A 90 5.49 13.19 -6.76
N LEU A 91 4.85 12.32 -5.97
CA LEU A 91 3.67 11.55 -6.33
C LEU A 91 2.59 11.67 -5.25
N HIS A 92 1.34 11.74 -5.68
CA HIS A 92 0.17 11.58 -4.82
C HIS A 92 -0.47 10.22 -5.12
N VAL A 93 -0.89 9.49 -4.09
CA VAL A 93 -1.59 8.20 -4.24
C VAL A 93 -2.91 8.25 -3.49
N THR A 94 -4.01 8.06 -4.21
CA THR A 94 -5.35 7.95 -3.65
C THR A 94 -5.64 6.47 -3.36
N PRO A 95 -5.84 6.06 -2.10
CA PRO A 95 -6.14 4.68 -1.74
C PRO A 95 -7.46 4.18 -2.35
N THR A 96 -7.49 2.91 -2.72
CA THR A 96 -8.68 2.22 -3.30
C THR A 96 -9.02 0.93 -2.58
N GLY A 97 -8.08 0.41 -1.80
CA GLY A 97 -8.23 -0.75 -0.95
C GLY A 97 -7.05 -0.82 0.02
N ALA A 98 -7.30 -1.37 1.20
CA ALA A 98 -6.29 -1.56 2.23
C ALA A 98 -6.55 -2.89 2.95
N VAL A 99 -5.48 -3.63 3.23
CA VAL A 99 -5.54 -4.92 3.90
C VAL A 99 -4.31 -5.12 4.77
N LEU A 100 -4.52 -5.63 5.98
CA LEU A 100 -3.47 -6.24 6.77
C LEU A 100 -3.37 -7.71 6.39
N HIS A 101 -2.19 -8.13 5.93
CA HIS A 101 -1.93 -9.50 5.48
C HIS A 101 -0.79 -10.12 6.27
N ARG A 102 -0.94 -11.37 6.68
CA ARG A 102 0.16 -12.23 7.11
C ARG A 102 -0.11 -13.67 6.70
N PRO A 103 0.93 -14.52 6.55
CA PRO A 103 0.74 -15.95 6.39
C PRO A 103 -0.12 -16.52 7.53
N ALA A 104 -1.00 -17.48 7.25
CA ALA A 104 -1.79 -18.09 8.33
C ALA A 104 -0.89 -18.79 9.34
N GLN A 105 -1.19 -18.57 10.61
CA GLN A 105 -0.54 -19.28 11.71
C GLN A 105 -1.28 -20.59 11.99
N PRO A 106 -0.58 -21.73 12.13
CA PRO A 106 -1.22 -23.00 12.46
C PRO A 106 -2.13 -22.89 13.69
N GLY A 107 -3.36 -23.37 13.57
CA GLY A 107 -4.34 -23.38 14.66
C GLY A 107 -5.05 -22.05 14.91
N THR A 108 -4.77 -21.00 14.13
CA THR A 108 -5.51 -19.73 14.19
C THR A 108 -6.60 -19.73 13.12
N PRO A 109 -7.89 -19.56 13.47
CA PRO A 109 -8.94 -19.37 12.48
C PRO A 109 -8.66 -18.11 11.67
N THR A 110 -8.61 -18.22 10.35
CA THR A 110 -8.46 -17.07 9.44
C THR A 110 -9.82 -16.43 9.19
N ALA A 111 -9.87 -15.11 9.11
CA ALA A 111 -11.10 -14.38 8.77
C ALA A 111 -11.53 -14.66 7.31
N SER A 112 -10.56 -14.92 6.44
CA SER A 112 -10.75 -15.30 5.04
C SER A 112 -10.73 -16.83 4.88
N GLY A 113 -11.59 -17.37 4.02
CA GLY A 113 -11.56 -18.78 3.60
C GLY A 113 -10.32 -19.17 2.76
N CYS A 114 -9.33 -18.30 2.64
CA CYS A 114 -8.00 -18.62 2.12
C CYS A 114 -7.04 -18.91 3.27
N GLY A 115 -5.99 -19.71 3.02
CA GLY A 115 -4.99 -20.10 4.03
C GLY A 115 -4.05 -18.99 4.49
N ASP A 116 -4.49 -17.73 4.45
CA ASP A 116 -3.80 -16.54 4.94
C ASP A 116 -4.71 -15.76 5.90
N ASP A 117 -4.11 -14.98 6.79
CA ASP A 117 -4.83 -14.12 7.72
C ASP A 117 -4.92 -12.70 7.15
N CYS A 118 -6.06 -12.41 6.53
CA CYS A 118 -6.36 -11.15 5.85
C CYS A 118 -7.41 -10.36 6.63
N VAL A 119 -7.08 -9.11 6.97
CA VAL A 119 -8.01 -8.17 7.62
C VAL A 119 -8.16 -6.93 6.74
N PRO A 120 -9.23 -6.82 5.94
CA PRO A 120 -9.53 -5.61 5.17
C PRO A 120 -9.73 -4.41 6.10
N LEU A 121 -9.22 -3.23 5.71
CA LEU A 121 -9.41 -1.98 6.43
C LEU A 121 -10.49 -1.13 5.77
N GLY A 122 -11.73 -1.59 5.82
CA GLY A 122 -12.87 -0.84 5.30
C GLY A 122 -14.17 -1.20 5.98
N ASP A 123 -15.15 -0.31 5.79
CA ASP A 123 -16.51 -0.42 6.36
C ASP A 123 -17.32 -1.60 5.79
#